data_AF-A0A821YKK9-F1
#
_entry.id   AF-A0A821YKK9-F1
#
_cell.length_a   1.000
_cell.length_b   1.000
_cell.length_c   1.000
_cell.angle_alpha   90.00
_cell.angle_beta   90.00
_cell.angle_gamma   90.00
#
_symmetry.space_group_name_H-M   'P 1'
#
loop_
_entity.id
_entity.type
_entity.pdbx_description
1 polymer ?
#
loop_
_entity_poly.entity_id
_entity_poly.type
_entity_poly.pdbx_seq_one_letter_code
_entity_poly.pdbx_strand_id
1 'polypeptide(L)' 'MTMNDLIPITERIVLNMLDRLPVKCTVRRTMNIQRGSFEQHAAKFCSKLNVNCPAADLKCPWSGSNDQLQQHISICA' A
#
# COMPACT_ATOMS: atom_id res chain seq x y z
N MET A 1 2.23 9.61 26.86
CA MET A 1 1.58 9.94 25.57
C MET A 1 1.00 8.64 25.03
N THR A 2 -0.32 8.57 24.93
CA THR A 2 -1.00 7.41 24.34
C THR A 2 -1.31 7.72 22.88
N MET A 3 -1.41 6.71 22.00
CA MET A 3 -1.69 6.96 20.57
C MET A 3 -3.00 7.73 20.32
N ASN A 4 -3.87 7.84 21.32
CA ASN A 4 -5.13 8.59 21.26
C ASN A 4 -4.93 10.13 21.33
N ASP A 5 -3.73 10.61 21.66
CA ASP A 5 -3.43 12.05 21.75
C ASP A 5 -2.96 12.64 20.41
N LEU A 6 -2.89 11.83 19.34
CA LEU A 6 -2.40 12.24 18.02
C LEU A 6 -3.57 12.57 17.10
N ILE A 7 -3.57 13.79 16.55
CA ILE A 7 -4.50 14.19 15.48
C ILE A 7 -3.85 13.99 14.10
N PRO A 8 -4.61 13.56 13.08
CA PRO A 8 -4.12 13.53 11.71
C PRO A 8 -3.75 14.94 11.24
N ILE A 9 -2.58 15.06 10.60
CA ILE A 9 -2.19 16.29 9.90
C ILE A 9 -3.07 16.48 8.67
N THR A 10 -3.59 17.69 8.46
CA THR A 10 -4.49 17.99 7.33
C THR A 10 -3.98 19.11 6.43
N GLU A 11 -2.96 19.83 6.90
CA GLU A 11 -2.34 20.97 6.26
C GLU A 11 -1.65 20.53 4.97
N ARG A 12 -2.18 20.98 3.82
CA ARG A 12 -1.70 20.59 2.49
C ARG A 12 -0.19 20.81 2.29
N ILE A 13 0.35 21.88 2.85
CA ILE A 13 1.79 22.18 2.76
C ILE A 13 2.60 21.07 3.43
N VAL A 14 2.19 20.66 4.63
CA VAL A 14 2.87 19.60 5.39
C VAL A 14 2.70 18.26 4.69
N LEU A 15 1.49 17.93 4.22
CA LEU A 15 1.22 16.71 3.44
C LEU A 15 2.10 16.64 2.18
N ASN A 16 2.22 17.74 1.43
CA ASN A 16 3.08 17.82 0.25
C ASN A 16 4.57 17.61 0.60
N MET A 17 5.02 18.10 1.76
CA MET A 17 6.39 17.85 2.24
C MET A 17 6.59 16.37 2.58
N LEU A 18 5.62 15.76 3.27
CA LEU A 18 5.65 14.34 3.61
C LEU A 18 5.65 13.46 2.36
N ASP A 19 4.88 13.80 1.34
CA ASP A 19 4.77 13.02 0.10
C ASP A 19 6.08 12.98 -0.69
N ARG A 20 6.93 13.99 -0.55
CA ARG A 20 8.25 14.06 -1.18
C ARG A 20 9.32 13.26 -0.42
N LEU A 21 9.02 12.76 0.78
CA LEU A 21 10.00 11.99 1.56
C LEU A 21 10.36 10.69 0.83
N PRO A 22 11.66 10.40 0.63
CA PRO A 22 12.09 9.13 0.06
C PRO A 22 11.90 8.01 1.07
N VAL A 23 11.21 6.95 0.65
CA VAL A 23 11.01 5.72 1.40
C VAL A 23 11.61 4.53 0.67
N LYS A 24 11.78 3.42 1.39
CA LYS A 24 12.27 2.15 0.85
C LYS A 24 11.15 1.12 0.82
N CYS A 25 11.04 0.38 -0.26
CA CYS A 25 10.23 -0.83 -0.31
C CYS A 25 11.02 -1.96 0.36
N THR A 26 10.50 -2.51 1.46
CA THR A 26 11.16 -3.61 2.18
C THR A 26 11.12 -4.93 1.40
N VAL A 27 10.14 -5.09 0.52
CA VAL A 27 9.93 -6.30 -0.27
C VAL A 27 10.89 -6.38 -1.46
N ARG A 28 10.96 -5.32 -2.28
CA ARG A 28 11.83 -5.28 -3.47
C ARG A 28 13.20 -4.64 -3.21
N ARG A 29 13.43 -4.09 -2.01
CA ARG A 29 14.61 -3.29 -1.65
C ARG A 29 14.83 -2.06 -2.55
N THR A 30 13.82 -1.67 -3.32
CA THR A 30 13.84 -0.44 -4.11
C THR A 30 13.86 0.76 -3.17
N MET A 31 14.84 1.63 -3.36
CA MET A 31 15.05 2.82 -2.53
C MET A 31 14.55 4.09 -3.24
N ASN A 32 14.46 5.18 -2.50
CA ASN A 32 14.13 6.52 -3.02
C ASN A 32 12.76 6.62 -3.71
N ILE A 33 11.79 5.84 -3.25
CA ILE A 33 10.40 5.97 -3.70
C ILE A 33 9.79 7.16 -2.96
N GLN A 34 9.15 8.11 -3.65
CA GLN A 34 8.42 9.18 -2.96
C GLN A 34 7.25 8.58 -2.18
N ARG A 35 7.08 8.97 -0.91
CA ARG A 35 5.99 8.49 -0.05
C ARG A 35 4.63 8.61 -0.74
N GLY A 36 4.34 9.75 -1.39
CA GLY A 36 3.09 9.98 -2.09
C GLY A 36 2.87 9.05 -3.29
N SER A 37 3.95 8.50 -3.86
CA SER A 37 3.92 7.57 -4.98
C SER A 37 4.06 6.10 -4.54
N PHE A 38 4.09 5.83 -3.23
CA PHE A 38 4.31 4.49 -2.73
C PHE A 38 3.14 3.54 -3.02
N GLU A 39 1.91 4.03 -3.02
CA GLU A 39 0.74 3.21 -3.42
C GLU A 39 0.82 2.80 -4.89
N GLN A 40 1.20 3.73 -5.77
CA GLN A 40 1.44 3.39 -7.18
C GLN A 40 2.59 2.41 -7.33
N HIS A 41 3.67 2.57 -6.55
CA HIS A 41 4.74 1.58 -6.48
C HIS A 41 4.22 0.20 -6.06
N ALA A 42 3.42 0.13 -4.99
CA ALA A 42 2.85 -1.10 -4.48
C ALA A 42 1.95 -1.78 -5.53
N ALA A 43 1.08 -1.01 -6.18
CA ALA A 43 0.11 -1.51 -7.14
C ALA A 43 0.74 -1.97 -8.47
N LYS A 44 1.69 -1.21 -9.02
CA LYS A 44 2.24 -1.47 -10.37
C LYS A 44 3.61 -2.13 -10.38
N PHE A 45 4.40 -1.88 -9.34
CA PHE A 45 5.82 -2.20 -9.34
C PHE A 45 6.24 -3.10 -8.17
N CYS A 46 5.36 -3.46 -7.24
CA CYS A 46 5.70 -4.35 -6.13
C CYS A 46 5.01 -5.72 -6.30
N SER A 47 5.44 -6.49 -7.31
CA SER A 47 4.84 -7.80 -7.62
C SER A 47 4.77 -8.76 -6.43
N LYS A 48 5.72 -8.69 -5.50
CA LYS A 48 5.84 -9.64 -4.37
C LYS A 48 5.11 -9.18 -3.10
N LEU A 49 4.38 -8.08 -3.14
CA LEU A 49 3.56 -7.70 -2.00
C LEU A 49 2.39 -8.70 -1.93
N ASN A 50 2.31 -9.46 -0.84
CA ASN A 50 1.11 -10.24 -0.56
C ASN A 50 -0.01 -9.26 -0.23
N VAL A 51 -1.02 -9.23 -1.09
CA VAL A 51 -2.22 -8.43 -0.98
C VAL A 51 -3.40 -9.34 -0.65
N ASN A 52 -4.32 -8.85 0.16
CA ASN A 52 -5.58 -9.53 0.41
C ASN A 52 -6.55 -9.28 -0.75
N CYS A 53 -7.47 -10.21 -0.97
CA CYS A 53 -8.57 -9.97 -1.90
C CYS A 53 -9.39 -8.74 -1.47
N PRO A 54 -9.86 -7.88 -2.40
CA PRO A 54 -10.81 -6.80 -2.09
C PRO A 54 -12.08 -7.30 -1.39
N ALA A 55 -12.49 -8.55 -1.64
CA ALA A 55 -13.61 -9.21 -0.95
C ALA A 55 -13.20 -9.83 0.40
N ALA A 56 -12.05 -9.46 0.98
CA ALA A 56 -11.66 -9.89 2.32
C ALA A 56 -12.69 -9.46 3.37
N ASP A 57 -13.35 -8.31 3.17
CA ASP A 57 -14.47 -7.85 4.00
C ASP A 57 -15.69 -8.78 3.93
N LEU A 58 -15.84 -9.49 2.81
CA LEU A 58 -16.84 -10.55 2.61
C LEU A 58 -16.32 -11.94 3.03
N LYS A 59 -15.20 -11.97 3.78
CA LYS A 59 -14.51 -13.17 4.28
C LYS A 59 -13.86 -14.04 3.20
N CYS A 60 -13.48 -13.47 2.06
CA CYS A 60 -12.62 -14.18 1.12
C CYS A 60 -11.26 -14.47 1.81
N PRO A 61 -10.84 -15.76 1.94
CA PRO A 61 -9.62 -16.13 2.64
C PRO A 61 -8.36 -15.93 1.78
N TRP A 62 -8.51 -15.41 0.56
CA TRP A 62 -7.42 -15.34 -0.41
C TRP A 62 -6.46 -14.18 -0.09
N SER A 63 -5.17 -14.53 -0.05
CA SER A 63 -4.05 -13.59 0.00
C SER A 63 -2.94 -14.11 -0.89
N GLY A 64 -2.33 -13.24 -1.70
CA GLY A 64 -1.31 -13.65 -2.64
C GLY A 64 -0.61 -12.47 -3.28
N SER A 65 0.30 -12.72 -4.20
CA SER A 65 1.02 -11.66 -4.90
C SER A 65 0.06 -10.82 -5.76
N ASN A 66 0.43 -9.58 -6.10
CA ASN A 66 -0.42 -8.74 -6.96
C ASN A 66 -0.70 -9.41 -8.32
N ASP A 67 0.30 -10.09 -8.91
CA ASP A 67 0.12 -10.85 -10.15
C ASP A 67 -0.93 -11.97 -10.00
N GLN A 68 -0.93 -12.66 -8.85
CA GLN A 68 -1.93 -13.69 -8.56
C GLN A 68 -3.30 -13.09 -8.23
N LEU A 69 -3.36 -11.87 -7.70
CA LEU A 69 -4.62 -11.18 -7.39
C LEU A 69 -5.42 -10.93 -8.66
N GLN A 70 -4.77 -10.53 -9.75
CA GLN A 70 -5.46 -10.32 -11.03
C GLN A 70 -6.09 -11.62 -11.56
N GLN A 71 -5.42 -12.76 -11.40
CA GLN A 71 -5.98 -14.07 -11.73
C GLN A 71 -7.08 -14.49 -10.74
N HIS A 72 -6.96 -14.13 -9.47
CA HIS A 72 -7.97 -14.45 -8.47
C HIS A 72 -9.26 -13.65 -8.69
N ILE A 73 -9.17 -12.35 -8.99
CA ILE A 73 -10.35 -11.48 -9.19
C ILE A 73 -11.23 -11.99 -10.34
N SER A 74 -10.67 -12.64 -11.36
CA SER A 74 -11.48 -13.20 -12.46
C SER A 74 -12.32 -14.41 -12.06
N ILE A 75 -11.99 -15.07 -10.95
CA ILE A 75 -12.71 -16.24 -10.41
C ILE A 75 -13.31 -15.99 -9.01
N CYS A 76 -13.04 -14.83 -8.42
CA CYS A 76 -13.54 -14.46 -7.11
C CYS A 76 -14.96 -13.90 -7.26
N ALA A 77 -15.91 -14.50 -6.53
CA ALA A 77 -17.31 -14.08 -6.46
C ALA A 77 -17.60 -13.45 -5.10
#